data_AF-A0A972A2L2-F1
#
_entry.id   AF-A0A972A2L2-F1
#
_cell.length_a   1.000
_cell.length_b   1.000
_cell.length_c   1.000
_cell.angle_alpha   90.00
_cell.angle_beta   90.00
_cell.angle_gamma   90.00
#
_symmetry.space_group_name_H-M   'P 1'
#
loop_
_entity.id
_entity.type
_entity.pdbx_description
1 polymer ?
#
loop_
_entity_poly.entity_id
_entity_poly.type
_entity_poly.pdbx_seq_one_letter_code
_entity_poly.pdbx_strand_id
1 'polypeptide(L)'
;MKKVSLMFIFLLTALLSVGQSLHLIPARDFNSYEGQLKEYYGKVFPLLHTGFSQNPYAWYTSMPSFESEYAFSVEKIDGKYFILSNTLSENYWYARSRKAVKVIMCKMEIDKELYQKIGELFRLLANQTKEKERKFKEGADGEKYEVIEEGTDGTTYYFALTDEKGEVKVGETWSPQKDSKLARVVEICDNLYALKIENSLNDIHCLINELKE
;
A
#
# COMPACT_ATOMS: atom_id res chain seq x y z
N MET A 1 27.72 39.69 -10.23
CA MET A 1 28.00 38.66 -9.20
C MET A 1 26.75 38.15 -8.47
N LYS A 2 25.74 38.98 -8.14
CA LYS A 2 24.51 38.51 -7.45
C LYS A 2 23.58 37.58 -8.27
N LYS A 3 23.52 37.73 -9.60
CA LYS A 3 22.68 36.87 -10.47
C LYS A 3 23.22 35.45 -10.66
N VAL A 4 24.55 35.26 -10.59
CA VAL A 4 25.18 33.93 -10.72
C VAL A 4 24.98 33.10 -9.45
N SER A 5 24.96 33.77 -8.29
CA SER A 5 24.67 33.11 -7.01
C SER A 5 23.23 32.61 -6.90
N LEU A 6 22.25 33.34 -7.48
CA LEU A 6 20.84 32.91 -7.49
C LEU A 6 20.58 31.69 -8.38
N MET A 7 21.27 31.59 -9.53
CA MET A 7 21.19 30.40 -10.40
C MET A 7 21.77 29.15 -9.73
N PHE A 8 22.84 29.28 -8.94
CA PHE A 8 23.41 28.16 -8.20
C PHE A 8 22.48 27.64 -7.10
N ILE A 9 21.74 28.53 -6.43
CA ILE A 9 20.75 28.15 -5.41
C ILE A 9 19.56 27.42 -6.05
N PHE A 10 19.09 27.87 -7.22
CA PHE A 10 18.01 27.20 -7.96
C PHE A 10 18.43 25.83 -8.52
N LEU A 11 19.70 25.67 -8.89
CA LEU A 11 20.26 24.40 -9.34
C LEU A 11 20.41 23.38 -8.21
N LEU A 12 20.72 23.85 -6.97
CA LEU A 12 20.75 22.99 -5.79
C LEU A 12 19.35 22.52 -5.36
N THR A 13 18.30 23.33 -5.52
CA THR A 13 16.93 22.91 -5.17
C THR A 13 16.32 21.93 -6.18
N ALA A 14 16.72 22.00 -7.46
CA ALA A 14 16.27 21.04 -8.47
C ALA A 14 16.83 19.61 -8.25
N LEU A 15 17.96 19.49 -7.54
CA LEU A 15 18.57 18.21 -7.17
C LEU A 15 17.89 17.53 -5.97
N LEU A 16 17.00 18.21 -5.26
CA LEU A 16 16.12 17.63 -4.25
C LEU A 16 14.80 17.12 -4.87
N SER A 17 14.83 16.70 -6.14
CA SER A 17 13.70 16.05 -6.79
C SER A 17 13.41 14.74 -6.08
N VAL A 18 12.49 14.83 -5.13
CA VAL A 18 11.86 13.73 -4.42
C VAL A 18 11.36 12.72 -5.45
N GLY A 19 12.07 11.61 -5.53
CA GLY A 19 11.86 10.58 -6.52
C GLY A 19 11.02 9.45 -5.95
N GLN A 20 9.81 9.73 -5.46
CA GLN A 20 8.82 8.67 -5.27
C GLN A 20 7.53 9.03 -5.99
N SER A 21 6.87 8.04 -6.60
CA SER A 21 5.58 8.25 -7.23
C SER A 21 4.51 8.69 -6.23
N LEU A 22 3.78 9.76 -6.54
CA LEU A 22 2.64 10.23 -5.75
C LEU A 22 1.39 9.34 -5.87
N HIS A 23 1.51 8.20 -6.55
CA HIS A 23 0.44 7.24 -6.82
C HIS A 23 0.94 5.81 -6.58
N LEU A 24 0.00 4.88 -6.43
CA LEU A 24 0.30 3.45 -6.49
C LEU A 24 0.79 3.07 -7.90
N ILE A 25 1.55 1.98 -7.96
CA ILE A 25 1.87 1.29 -9.22
C ILE A 25 1.04 0.01 -9.32
N PRO A 26 0.71 -0.49 -10.52
CA PRO A 26 0.05 -1.78 -10.64
C PRO A 26 0.87 -2.87 -9.96
N ALA A 27 0.24 -3.65 -9.09
CA ALA A 27 0.92 -4.78 -8.47
C ALA A 27 1.33 -5.78 -9.55
N ARG A 28 2.52 -6.36 -9.41
CA ARG A 28 2.98 -7.41 -10.30
C ARG A 28 2.03 -8.61 -10.20
N ASP A 29 1.75 -9.26 -11.34
CA ASP A 29 1.05 -10.54 -11.33
C ASP A 29 1.83 -11.56 -10.51
N PHE A 30 1.24 -12.01 -9.39
CA PHE A 30 1.89 -12.95 -8.48
C PHE A 30 2.22 -14.30 -9.14
N ASN A 31 1.54 -14.65 -10.24
CA ASN A 31 1.84 -15.86 -11.01
C ASN A 31 3.15 -15.75 -11.81
N SER A 32 3.64 -14.53 -12.03
CA SER A 32 4.89 -14.27 -12.75
C SER A 32 6.14 -14.49 -11.88
N TYR A 33 5.99 -14.68 -10.57
CA TYR A 33 7.13 -15.05 -9.72
C TYR A 33 7.52 -16.50 -9.93
N GLU A 34 8.80 -16.79 -9.72
CA GLU A 34 9.38 -18.13 -9.81
C GLU A 34 10.07 -18.52 -8.50
N GLY A 35 10.35 -19.81 -8.35
CA GLY A 35 11.08 -20.36 -7.20
C GLY A 35 10.44 -20.03 -5.85
N GLN A 36 11.27 -19.62 -4.89
CA GLN A 36 10.85 -19.39 -3.51
C GLN A 36 9.86 -18.22 -3.37
N LEU A 37 9.95 -17.21 -4.23
CA LEU A 37 9.02 -16.08 -4.21
C LEU A 37 7.61 -16.51 -4.65
N LYS A 38 7.51 -17.40 -5.65
CA LYS A 38 6.23 -17.98 -6.05
C LYS A 38 5.58 -18.75 -4.91
N GLU A 39 6.36 -19.59 -4.22
CA GLU A 39 5.87 -20.35 -3.07
C GLU A 39 5.43 -19.43 -1.94
N TYR A 40 6.21 -18.39 -1.65
CA TYR A 40 5.92 -17.42 -0.61
C TYR A 40 4.62 -16.66 -0.88
N TYR A 41 4.54 -15.92 -1.98
CA TYR A 41 3.36 -15.12 -2.30
C TYR A 41 2.12 -15.99 -2.57
N GLY A 42 2.30 -17.16 -3.17
CA GLY A 42 1.21 -18.13 -3.39
C GLY A 42 0.65 -18.76 -2.10
N LYS A 43 1.26 -18.50 -0.94
CA LYS A 43 0.78 -19.00 0.36
C LYS A 43 0.40 -17.89 1.33
N VAL A 44 1.17 -16.80 1.39
CA VAL A 44 0.90 -15.69 2.31
C VAL A 44 -0.42 -15.01 2.01
N PHE A 45 -0.68 -14.62 0.76
CA PHE A 45 -1.92 -13.91 0.42
C PHE A 45 -3.18 -14.73 0.74
N PRO A 46 -3.32 -16.00 0.30
CA PRO A 46 -4.46 -16.82 0.68
C PRO A 46 -4.62 -16.98 2.19
N LEU A 47 -3.51 -17.06 2.94
CA LEU A 47 -3.54 -17.18 4.39
C LEU A 47 -4.05 -15.87 5.01
N LEU A 48 -3.46 -14.72 4.66
CA LEU A 48 -3.85 -13.41 5.15
C LEU A 48 -5.29 -13.02 4.78
N HIS A 49 -5.78 -13.45 3.62
CA HIS A 49 -7.14 -13.12 3.16
C HIS A 49 -8.19 -14.15 3.62
N THR A 50 -7.84 -15.02 4.56
CA THR A 50 -8.78 -15.98 5.15
C THR A 50 -10.00 -15.27 5.73
N GLY A 51 -11.19 -15.65 5.28
CA GLY A 51 -12.46 -15.07 5.76
C GLY A 51 -12.84 -13.73 5.13
N PHE A 52 -12.01 -13.18 4.24
CA PHE A 52 -12.40 -12.04 3.40
C PHE A 52 -13.30 -12.53 2.26
N SER A 53 -14.06 -11.60 1.67
CA SER A 53 -14.77 -11.81 0.40
C SER A 53 -13.81 -12.29 -0.70
N GLN A 54 -14.31 -12.68 -1.86
CA GLN A 54 -13.46 -12.84 -3.07
C GLN A 54 -13.57 -11.63 -4.00
N ASN A 55 -14.57 -10.77 -3.76
CA ASN A 55 -14.75 -9.50 -4.45
C ASN A 55 -14.39 -8.38 -3.45
N PRO A 56 -13.11 -7.96 -3.38
CA PRO A 56 -12.66 -6.92 -2.46
C PRO A 56 -13.48 -5.64 -2.64
N TYR A 57 -14.06 -5.13 -1.56
CA TYR A 57 -14.57 -3.75 -1.54
C TYR A 57 -13.43 -2.76 -1.24
N ALA A 58 -12.60 -3.08 -0.24
CA ALA A 58 -11.34 -2.42 0.07
C ALA A 58 -10.46 -3.38 0.88
N TRP A 59 -9.39 -3.90 0.29
CA TRP A 59 -8.38 -4.71 0.99
C TRP A 59 -7.06 -4.01 1.06
N TYR A 60 -6.51 -3.99 2.26
CA TYR A 60 -5.14 -3.57 2.49
C TYR A 60 -4.32 -4.78 2.92
N THR A 61 -3.10 -4.90 2.41
CA THR A 61 -2.16 -5.93 2.84
C THR A 61 -0.77 -5.35 2.97
N SER A 62 -0.18 -5.53 4.14
CA SER A 62 1.17 -5.09 4.47
C SER A 62 2.09 -6.31 4.51
N MET A 63 3.19 -6.23 3.76
CA MET A 63 4.21 -7.27 3.62
C MET A 63 5.56 -6.72 4.13
N PRO A 64 5.73 -6.59 5.46
CA PRO A 64 6.96 -6.11 6.05
C PRO A 64 8.08 -7.15 5.90
N SER A 65 9.32 -6.67 5.76
CA SER A 65 10.47 -7.56 5.59
C SER A 65 10.75 -8.45 6.81
N PHE A 66 10.55 -7.94 8.03
CA PHE A 66 11.01 -8.62 9.26
C PHE A 66 9.90 -8.82 10.31
N GLU A 67 8.74 -8.20 10.12
CA GLU A 67 7.61 -8.29 11.03
C GLU A 67 6.55 -9.24 10.50
N SER A 68 5.55 -9.56 11.31
CA SER A 68 4.46 -10.43 10.83
C SER A 68 3.62 -9.68 9.81
N GLU A 69 3.29 -10.35 8.73
CA GLU A 69 2.44 -9.82 7.68
C GLU A 69 1.01 -9.66 8.19
N TYR A 70 0.30 -8.67 7.67
CA TYR A 70 -1.07 -8.39 8.08
C TYR A 70 -1.90 -7.79 6.97
N ALA A 71 -3.22 -7.86 7.14
CA ALA A 71 -4.18 -7.36 6.18
C ALA A 71 -5.47 -6.92 6.88
N PHE A 72 -6.24 -6.06 6.23
CA PHE A 72 -7.65 -5.90 6.57
C PHE A 72 -8.53 -5.93 5.33
N SER A 73 -9.80 -6.29 5.54
CA SER A 73 -10.88 -6.12 4.58
C SER A 73 -12.01 -5.31 5.18
N VAL A 74 -12.57 -4.39 4.39
CA VAL A 74 -13.85 -3.75 4.71
C VAL A 74 -14.97 -4.52 4.03
N GLU A 75 -15.92 -5.03 4.82
CA GLU A 75 -16.95 -5.95 4.36
C GLU A 75 -18.34 -5.47 4.74
N LYS A 76 -19.32 -5.78 3.88
CA LYS A 76 -20.74 -5.69 4.22
C LYS A 76 -21.28 -7.11 4.45
N ILE A 77 -21.62 -7.43 5.69
CA ILE A 77 -22.08 -8.77 6.11
C ILE A 77 -23.46 -8.61 6.74
N ASP A 78 -24.47 -9.30 6.21
CA ASP A 78 -25.85 -9.29 6.72
C ASP A 78 -26.43 -7.88 6.95
N GLY A 79 -26.10 -6.95 6.05
CA GLY A 79 -26.60 -5.56 6.10
C GLY A 79 -25.81 -4.63 7.03
N LYS A 80 -24.86 -5.15 7.81
CA LYS A 80 -23.94 -4.39 8.66
C LYS A 80 -22.57 -4.25 8.01
N TYR A 81 -21.77 -3.32 8.51
CA TYR A 81 -20.46 -2.98 7.95
C TYR A 81 -19.37 -3.32 8.95
N PHE A 82 -18.28 -3.93 8.48
CA PHE A 82 -17.21 -4.43 9.34
C PHE A 82 -15.84 -4.15 8.76
N ILE A 83 -14.87 -3.98 9.64
CA ILE A 83 -13.45 -4.21 9.35
C ILE A 83 -13.09 -5.59 9.88
N LEU A 84 -12.59 -6.45 8.99
CA LEU A 84 -11.97 -7.72 9.32
C LEU A 84 -10.46 -7.52 9.26
N SER A 85 -9.75 -7.82 10.35
CA SER A 85 -8.31 -7.60 10.48
C SER A 85 -7.61 -8.92 10.75
N ASN A 86 -6.60 -9.23 9.94
CA ASN A 86 -5.87 -10.50 9.97
C ASN A 86 -4.38 -10.24 10.13
N THR A 87 -3.73 -10.96 11.04
CA THR A 87 -2.28 -10.91 11.28
C THR A 87 -1.73 -12.32 11.27
N LEU A 88 -0.58 -12.56 10.63
CA LEU A 88 0.11 -13.82 10.81
C LEU A 88 0.76 -13.90 12.20
N SER A 89 0.82 -15.08 12.78
CA SER A 89 1.38 -15.29 14.14
C SER A 89 2.89 -15.05 14.23
N GLU A 90 3.58 -15.11 13.10
CA GLU A 90 5.00 -14.83 12.91
C GLU A 90 5.23 -14.48 11.43
N ASN A 91 6.34 -13.83 11.11
CA ASN A 91 6.73 -13.56 9.72
C ASN A 91 6.83 -14.87 8.92
N TYR A 92 6.06 -15.00 7.85
CA TYR A 92 5.94 -16.26 7.13
C TYR A 92 7.23 -16.66 6.40
N TRP A 93 8.02 -15.69 5.94
CA TRP A 93 9.30 -15.95 5.28
C TRP A 93 10.31 -16.59 6.24
N TYR A 94 10.41 -16.05 7.45
CA TYR A 94 11.37 -16.47 8.48
C TYR A 94 10.82 -17.52 9.46
N ALA A 95 9.56 -17.93 9.30
CA ALA A 95 8.93 -18.91 10.16
C ALA A 95 9.72 -20.22 10.20
N ARG A 96 9.96 -20.75 11.40
CA ARG A 96 10.66 -22.06 11.56
C ARG A 96 9.90 -23.19 10.87
N SER A 97 8.57 -23.09 10.83
CA SER A 97 7.70 -23.99 10.10
C SER A 97 6.52 -23.20 9.53
N ARG A 98 6.53 -22.97 8.22
CA ARG A 98 5.44 -22.30 7.48
C ARG A 98 4.06 -22.94 7.72
N LYS A 99 4.02 -24.25 8.01
CA LYS A 99 2.77 -24.98 8.33
C LYS A 99 2.20 -24.65 9.70
N ALA A 100 3.02 -24.13 10.61
CA ALA A 100 2.61 -23.76 11.96
C ALA A 100 2.12 -22.30 12.07
N VAL A 101 2.37 -21.49 11.04
CA VAL A 101 1.92 -20.10 10.98
C VAL A 101 0.39 -20.07 10.96
N LYS A 102 -0.19 -19.28 11.88
CA LYS A 102 -1.64 -19.13 12.03
C LYS A 102 -2.05 -17.71 11.68
N VAL A 103 -3.32 -17.55 11.31
CA VAL A 103 -3.96 -16.24 11.17
C VAL A 103 -4.66 -15.90 12.47
N ILE A 104 -4.31 -14.76 13.05
CA ILE A 104 -5.02 -14.13 14.15
C ILE A 104 -6.04 -13.19 13.52
N MET A 105 -7.33 -13.41 13.81
CA MET A 105 -8.43 -12.70 13.18
C MET A 105 -9.18 -11.84 14.20
N CYS A 106 -9.42 -10.58 13.84
CA CYS A 106 -10.18 -9.61 14.60
C CYS A 106 -11.32 -9.05 13.73
N LYS A 107 -12.42 -8.64 14.37
CA LYS A 107 -13.59 -8.08 13.68
C LYS A 107 -14.17 -6.93 14.48
N MET A 108 -14.45 -5.82 13.81
CA MET A 108 -15.08 -4.63 14.38
C MET A 108 -16.23 -4.17 13.50
N GLU A 109 -17.38 -3.88 14.11
CA GLU A 109 -18.50 -3.22 13.41
C GLU A 109 -18.17 -1.73 13.26
N ILE A 110 -18.41 -1.18 12.07
CA ILE A 110 -18.24 0.24 11.76
C ILE A 110 -19.56 0.81 11.25
N ASP A 111 -19.70 2.13 11.31
CA ASP A 111 -20.85 2.78 10.70
C ASP A 111 -20.77 2.78 9.16
N LYS A 112 -21.90 3.11 8.54
CA LYS A 112 -22.05 3.18 7.09
C LYS A 112 -21.19 4.28 6.46
N GLU A 113 -20.98 5.37 7.17
CA GLU A 113 -20.27 6.54 6.63
C GLU A 113 -18.79 6.24 6.47
N LEU A 114 -18.16 5.69 7.52
CA LEU A 114 -16.78 5.21 7.49
C LEU A 114 -16.59 4.13 6.41
N TYR A 115 -17.51 3.17 6.32
CA TYR A 115 -17.50 2.16 5.25
C TYR A 115 -17.43 2.80 3.86
N GLN A 116 -18.33 3.77 3.60
CA GLN A 116 -18.41 4.44 2.30
C GLN A 116 -17.15 5.27 2.01
N LYS A 117 -16.59 5.93 3.02
CA LYS A 117 -15.39 6.75 2.88
C LYS A 117 -14.13 5.94 2.62
N ILE A 118 -13.98 4.78 3.26
CA ILE A 118 -12.88 3.87 2.94
C ILE A 118 -12.99 3.40 1.48
N GLY A 119 -14.18 2.99 1.03
CA GLY A 119 -14.36 2.59 -0.37
C GLY A 119 -14.21 3.73 -1.38
N GLU A 120 -14.49 4.98 -1.00
CA GLU A 120 -14.17 6.17 -1.82
C GLU A 120 -12.65 6.35 -1.97
N LEU A 121 -11.90 6.29 -0.87
CA LEU A 121 -10.44 6.39 -0.87
C LEU A 121 -9.81 5.31 -1.76
N PHE A 122 -10.21 4.05 -1.58
CA PHE A 122 -9.66 2.94 -2.35
C PHE A 122 -9.92 3.09 -3.85
N ARG A 123 -11.14 3.48 -4.25
CA ARG A 123 -11.47 3.76 -5.65
C ARG A 123 -10.63 4.89 -6.24
N LEU A 124 -10.39 5.94 -5.46
CA LEU A 124 -9.51 7.04 -5.88
C LEU A 124 -8.08 6.55 -6.11
N LEU A 125 -7.53 5.77 -5.19
CA LEU A 125 -6.19 5.18 -5.32
C LEU A 125 -6.08 4.28 -6.55
N ALA A 126 -7.05 3.40 -6.80
CA ALA A 126 -7.06 2.54 -7.98
C ALA A 126 -7.13 3.35 -9.28
N ASN A 127 -7.98 4.40 -9.34
CA ASN A 127 -8.09 5.26 -10.51
C ASN A 127 -6.81 6.06 -10.79
N GLN A 128 -6.05 6.39 -9.75
CA GLN A 128 -4.78 7.11 -9.86
C GLN A 128 -3.58 6.19 -10.06
N THR A 129 -3.75 4.87 -9.95
CA THR A 129 -2.68 3.88 -10.14
C THR A 129 -2.13 3.96 -11.56
N LYS A 130 -0.81 4.06 -11.70
CA LYS A 130 -0.14 4.18 -13.00
C LYS A 130 1.17 3.42 -13.00
N GLU A 131 1.58 2.97 -14.18
CA GLU A 131 2.87 2.31 -14.39
C GLU A 131 4.03 3.16 -13.83
N LYS A 132 5.02 2.48 -13.26
CA LYS A 132 6.19 3.14 -12.68
C LYS A 132 6.95 3.88 -13.77
N GLU A 133 7.16 5.19 -13.57
CA GLU A 133 8.08 5.96 -14.41
C GLU A 133 9.50 5.51 -14.13
N ARG A 134 10.15 4.89 -15.12
CA ARG A 134 11.56 4.50 -15.01
C ARG A 134 12.42 5.75 -15.09
N LYS A 135 13.11 6.06 -13.99
CA LYS A 135 14.09 7.14 -13.92
C LYS A 135 15.47 6.55 -14.12
N PHE A 136 16.29 7.19 -14.94
CA PHE A 136 17.68 6.78 -15.18
C PHE A 136 18.61 7.90 -14.77
N LYS A 137 19.74 7.56 -14.13
CA LYS A 137 20.87 8.45 -13.86
C LYS A 137 22.06 8.00 -14.68
N GLU A 138 22.79 8.97 -15.21
CA GLU A 138 24.05 8.73 -15.91
C GLU A 138 25.20 8.73 -14.89
N GLY A 139 26.01 7.68 -14.89
CA GLY A 139 27.22 7.55 -14.08
C GLY A 139 28.35 8.40 -14.65
N ALA A 140 29.44 8.51 -13.88
CA ALA A 140 30.63 9.27 -14.28
C ALA A 140 31.33 8.69 -15.54
N ASP A 141 31.04 7.44 -15.87
CA ASP A 141 31.48 6.68 -17.04
C ASP A 141 30.52 6.79 -18.25
N GLY A 142 29.39 7.51 -18.12
CA GLY A 142 28.36 7.61 -19.15
C GLY A 142 27.36 6.44 -19.13
N GLU A 143 27.50 5.47 -18.22
CA GLU A 143 26.53 4.37 -18.10
C GLU A 143 25.23 4.84 -17.46
N LYS A 144 24.09 4.36 -17.98
CA LYS A 144 22.78 4.71 -17.44
C LYS A 144 22.32 3.64 -16.46
N TYR A 145 22.13 4.04 -15.21
CA TYR A 145 21.62 3.21 -14.14
C TYR A 145 20.17 3.59 -13.85
N GLU A 146 19.27 2.61 -13.76
CA GLU A 146 17.92 2.86 -13.27
C GLU A 146 17.99 3.29 -11.79
N VAL A 147 17.33 4.40 -11.47
CA VAL A 147 17.21 4.89 -10.10
C VAL A 147 16.12 4.08 -9.42
N ILE A 148 16.54 3.24 -8.48
CA ILE A 148 15.62 2.58 -7.57
C ILE A 148 15.29 3.59 -6.47
N GLU A 149 14.01 3.97 -6.38
CA GLU A 149 13.49 4.85 -5.33
C GLU A 149 13.74 4.16 -3.98
N GLU A 150 14.44 4.82 -3.05
CA GLU A 150 14.78 4.25 -1.74
C GLU A 150 13.55 4.30 -0.81
N GLY A 151 13.29 3.18 -0.16
CA GLY A 151 12.21 3.00 0.81
C GLY A 151 12.70 3.21 2.24
N THR A 152 11.86 3.76 3.12
CA THR A 152 12.24 4.03 4.52
C THR A 152 11.99 2.88 5.50
N ASP A 153 11.13 1.92 5.18
CA ASP A 153 10.67 0.89 6.13
C ASP A 153 10.83 -0.57 5.65
N GLY A 154 11.20 -0.81 4.38
CA GLY A 154 11.35 -2.15 3.82
C GLY A 154 10.04 -2.93 3.67
N THR A 155 8.89 -2.27 3.61
CA THR A 155 7.56 -2.87 3.54
C THR A 155 6.89 -2.60 2.20
N THR A 156 6.31 -3.64 1.59
CA THR A 156 5.42 -3.46 0.44
C THR A 156 3.96 -3.46 0.90
N TYR A 157 3.21 -2.47 0.44
CA TYR A 157 1.81 -2.28 0.77
C TYR A 157 0.95 -2.48 -0.47
N TYR A 158 -0.08 -3.32 -0.35
CA TYR A 158 -1.02 -3.65 -1.42
C TYR A 158 -2.40 -3.13 -1.10
N PHE A 159 -3.07 -2.59 -2.13
CA PHE A 159 -4.41 -2.05 -2.08
C PHE A 159 -5.24 -2.70 -3.17
N ALA A 160 -6.31 -3.42 -2.80
CA ALA A 160 -7.17 -4.08 -3.76
C ALA A 160 -8.64 -3.68 -3.62
N LEU A 161 -9.31 -3.57 -4.76
CA LEU A 161 -10.76 -3.39 -4.86
C LEU A 161 -11.29 -3.99 -6.16
N THR A 162 -12.58 -4.30 -6.16
CA THR A 162 -13.32 -4.75 -7.34
C THR A 162 -13.93 -3.53 -8.00
N ASP A 163 -13.59 -3.32 -9.27
CA ASP A 163 -14.14 -2.20 -10.04
C ASP A 163 -15.59 -2.43 -10.48
N GLU A 164 -16.18 -1.45 -11.16
CA GLU A 164 -17.56 -1.51 -11.63
C GLU A 164 -17.81 -2.61 -12.67
N LYS A 165 -16.75 -3.15 -13.29
CA LYS A 165 -16.82 -4.26 -14.25
C LYS A 165 -16.69 -5.61 -13.57
N GLY A 166 -16.46 -5.65 -12.26
CA GLY A 166 -16.20 -6.88 -11.51
C GLY A 166 -14.75 -7.34 -11.57
N GLU A 167 -13.82 -6.52 -12.09
CA GLU A 167 -12.41 -6.85 -12.14
C GLU A 167 -11.70 -6.40 -10.85
N VAL A 168 -10.88 -7.29 -10.28
CA VAL A 168 -10.03 -6.91 -9.14
C VAL A 168 -8.85 -6.09 -9.64
N LYS A 169 -8.74 -4.85 -9.15
CA LYS A 169 -7.59 -3.96 -9.35
C LYS A 169 -6.73 -4.01 -8.10
N VAL A 170 -5.43 -4.21 -8.30
CA VAL A 170 -4.43 -4.25 -7.22
C VAL A 170 -3.34 -3.23 -7.53
N GLY A 171 -3.19 -2.25 -6.66
CA GLY A 171 -2.07 -1.31 -6.66
C GLY A 171 -1.13 -1.61 -5.51
N GLU A 172 0.15 -1.30 -5.68
CA GLU A 172 1.16 -1.41 -4.63
C GLU A 172 1.96 -0.11 -4.48
N THR A 173 2.54 0.06 -3.30
CA THR A 173 3.63 0.99 -3.06
C THR A 173 4.65 0.35 -2.13
N TRP A 174 5.93 0.64 -2.36
CA TRP A 174 7.01 0.17 -1.51
C TRP A 174 7.50 1.32 -0.65
N SER A 175 7.38 1.16 0.67
CA SER A 175 7.97 2.06 1.66
C SER A 175 7.80 3.55 1.33
N PRO A 176 6.56 4.07 1.33
CA PRO A 176 6.31 5.44 0.95
C PRO A 176 7.13 6.42 1.80
N GLN A 177 7.67 7.44 1.15
CA GLN A 177 8.47 8.48 1.77
C GLN A 177 7.67 9.13 2.88
N LYS A 178 8.32 9.30 4.02
CA LYS A 178 7.78 10.03 5.14
C LYS A 178 7.18 11.38 4.70
N ASP A 179 6.02 11.70 5.25
CA ASP A 179 5.23 12.91 4.97
C ASP A 179 4.61 12.99 3.57
N SER A 180 4.73 11.96 2.72
CA SER A 180 4.01 11.87 1.45
C SER A 180 2.51 11.55 1.64
N LYS A 181 1.69 11.84 0.62
CA LYS A 181 0.27 11.44 0.60
C LYS A 181 0.13 9.91 0.74
N LEU A 182 1.00 9.12 0.11
CA LEU A 182 0.97 7.65 0.23
C LEU A 182 1.39 7.16 1.62
N ALA A 183 2.33 7.83 2.30
CA ALA A 183 2.66 7.48 3.68
C ALA A 183 1.46 7.72 4.61
N ARG A 184 0.71 8.80 4.40
CA ARG A 184 -0.55 9.05 5.13
C ARG A 184 -1.65 8.03 4.79
N VAL A 185 -1.75 7.59 3.53
CA VAL A 185 -2.64 6.48 3.14
C VAL A 185 -2.29 5.23 3.95
N VAL A 186 -1.01 4.87 4.03
CA VAL A 186 -0.52 3.71 4.78
C VAL A 186 -0.81 3.86 6.27
N GLU A 187 -0.52 5.01 6.88
CA GLU A 187 -0.79 5.26 8.29
C GLU A 187 -2.29 5.11 8.63
N ILE A 188 -3.17 5.65 7.80
CA ILE A 188 -4.62 5.46 7.95
C ILE A 188 -4.98 3.98 7.86
N CYS A 189 -4.43 3.25 6.91
CA CYS A 189 -4.69 1.82 6.73
C CYS A 189 -4.16 0.98 7.91
N ASP A 190 -3.01 1.33 8.47
CA ASP A 190 -2.46 0.69 9.67
C ASP A 190 -3.36 0.94 10.89
N ASN A 191 -3.90 2.15 11.03
CA ASN A 191 -4.86 2.46 12.08
C ASN A 191 -6.16 1.68 11.91
N LEU A 192 -6.68 1.55 10.68
CA LEU A 192 -7.85 0.72 10.38
C LEU A 192 -7.59 -0.76 10.68
N TYR A 193 -6.44 -1.30 10.29
CA TYR A 193 -6.00 -2.65 10.63
C TYR A 193 -5.94 -2.86 12.15
N ALA A 194 -5.35 -1.91 12.87
CA ALA A 194 -5.24 -1.93 14.33
C ALA A 194 -6.56 -1.62 15.05
N LEU A 195 -7.64 -1.40 14.29
CA LEU A 195 -8.98 -1.08 14.77
C LEU A 195 -9.05 0.20 15.61
N LYS A 196 -8.17 1.17 15.33
CA LYS A 196 -8.10 2.50 15.96
C LYS A 196 -8.89 3.52 15.13
N ILE A 197 -10.22 3.49 15.25
CA ILE A 197 -11.13 4.21 14.32
C ILE A 197 -11.54 5.63 14.74
N GLU A 198 -11.11 6.11 15.91
CA GLU A 198 -11.64 7.31 16.58
C GLU A 198 -11.56 8.59 15.72
N ASN A 199 -10.53 8.71 14.86
CA ASN A 199 -10.35 9.85 13.95
C ASN A 199 -10.36 9.46 12.46
N SER A 200 -10.49 8.16 12.14
CA SER A 200 -10.28 7.66 10.79
C SER A 200 -11.22 8.30 9.77
N LEU A 201 -12.46 8.61 10.13
CA LEU A 201 -13.41 9.26 9.22
C LEU A 201 -12.91 10.63 8.75
N ASN A 202 -12.43 11.47 9.67
CA ASN A 202 -11.94 12.80 9.38
C ASN A 202 -10.62 12.74 8.60
N ASP A 203 -9.71 11.83 9.00
CA ASP A 203 -8.42 11.65 8.35
C ASP A 203 -8.59 11.20 6.89
N ILE A 204 -9.48 10.23 6.66
CA ILE A 204 -9.83 9.77 5.31
C ILE A 204 -10.48 10.89 4.50
N HIS A 205 -11.40 11.65 5.10
CA HIS A 205 -12.04 12.77 4.41
C HIS A 205 -11.03 13.83 3.95
N CYS A 206 -10.12 14.23 4.84
CA CYS A 206 -9.06 15.19 4.55
C CYS A 206 -8.16 14.69 3.42
N LEU A 207 -7.70 13.44 3.52
CA LEU A 207 -6.83 12.82 2.52
C LEU A 207 -7.52 12.68 1.15
N ILE A 208 -8.80 12.32 1.09
CA ILE A 208 -9.55 12.24 -0.17
C ILE A 208 -9.57 13.59 -0.88
N ASN A 209 -9.78 14.69 -0.14
CA ASN A 209 -9.82 16.02 -0.75
C ASN A 209 -8.44 16.38 -1.32
N GLU A 210 -7.37 16.13 -0.56
CA GLU A 210 -6.01 16.36 -1.03
C GLU A 210 -5.62 15.50 -2.24
N LEU A 211 -6.10 14.25 -2.32
CA LEU A 211 -5.82 13.38 -3.46
C LEU A 211 -6.58 13.80 -4.72
N LYS A 212 -7.67 14.58 -4.61
CA LYS A 212 -8.43 15.10 -5.76
C LYS A 212 -7.84 16.39 -6.36
N GLU A 213 -7.03 17.11 -5.59
CA GLU A 213 -6.28 18.30 -6.02
C GLU A 213 -4.98 17.94 -6.76
#